data_AF-A0A8H3J1L4-F1
#
_entry.id   AF-A0A8H3J1L4-F1
#
_cell.length_a   1.000
_cell.length_b   1.000
_cell.length_c   1.000
_cell.angle_alpha   90.00
_cell.angle_beta   90.00
_cell.angle_gamma   90.00
#
_symmetry.space_group_name_H-M   'P 1'
#
loop_
_entity.id
_entity.type
_entity.pdbx_description
1 polymer ?
#
loop_
_entity_poly.entity_id
_entity_poly.type
_entity_poly.pdbx_seq_one_letter_code
_entity_poly.pdbx_strand_id
1 'polypeptide(L)'
;MYRRIGSGFCGTVWAADQGSSDTTAIKREDGGPGRSLHNDYTMHKEILYHLVPSIPHLRIPVCHQYLSRQDPLWDELTLKFPQPFQVPCNSLITERIPPFPQEVRERIIDEYCPNELKASIKSSEPDRDCLVRPYLGRRRLPPRTSETSGKTRFQPFSLRNYPLHIDRIEDLGLDSTLYAKIMAHTLANIYWKANIDANDIEFVLASPSSNAPSSDIIRSKFLGVKLGQSQPIEAA
;
A
#
# COMPACT_ATOMS: atom_id res chain seq x y z
N MET A 1 -13.97 15.79 1.98
CA MET A 1 -12.89 16.22 2.90
C MET A 1 -11.78 15.17 2.85
N TYR A 2 -10.54 15.53 3.17
CA TYR A 2 -9.39 14.62 3.22
C TYR A 2 -9.18 14.06 4.62
N ARG A 3 -8.78 12.79 4.69
CA ARG A 3 -8.34 12.13 5.92
C ARG A 3 -6.91 11.63 5.79
N ARG A 4 -6.22 11.53 6.92
CA ARG A 4 -4.84 11.07 6.97
C ARG A 4 -4.77 9.56 6.85
N ILE A 5 -4.15 9.08 5.77
CA ILE A 5 -3.99 7.66 5.45
C ILE A 5 -2.59 7.12 5.78
N GLY A 6 -1.64 8.00 6.08
CA GLY A 6 -0.28 7.63 6.45
C GLY A 6 0.47 8.77 7.11
N SER A 7 1.55 8.43 7.82
CA SER A 7 2.48 9.38 8.41
C SER A 7 3.82 8.71 8.65
N GLY A 8 4.90 9.44 8.46
CA GLY A 8 6.26 8.98 8.73
C GLY A 8 7.23 10.15 8.76
N PHE A 9 8.52 9.83 8.68
CA PHE A 9 9.56 10.86 8.76
C PHE A 9 9.49 11.89 7.63
N CYS A 10 9.05 11.49 6.42
CA CYS A 10 8.92 12.41 5.29
C CYS A 10 7.66 13.29 5.34
N GLY A 11 6.77 13.09 6.32
CA GLY A 11 5.54 13.85 6.48
C GLY A 11 4.30 12.95 6.48
N THR A 12 3.18 13.53 6.06
CA THR A 12 1.86 12.91 6.13
C THR A 12 1.28 12.60 4.75
N VAL A 13 0.46 11.55 4.67
CA VAL A 13 -0.22 11.14 3.44
C VAL A 13 -1.72 11.23 3.66
N TRP A 14 -2.43 11.82 2.70
CA TRP A 14 -3.85 12.12 2.78
C TRP A 14 -4.57 11.61 1.56
N ALA A 15 -5.83 11.24 1.73
CA ALA A 15 -6.72 10.92 0.62
C ALA A 15 -8.16 11.23 0.99
N ALA A 16 -9.03 11.28 -0.02
CA ALA A 16 -10.46 11.44 0.22
C ALA A 16 -11.03 10.23 0.97
N ASP A 17 -12.13 10.46 1.69
CA ASP A 17 -12.86 9.38 2.35
C ASP A 17 -13.39 8.35 1.35
N GLN A 18 -13.62 7.13 1.84
CA GLN A 18 -14.16 6.05 1.03
C GLN A 18 -15.56 6.43 0.52
N GLY A 19 -15.78 6.32 -0.78
CA GLY A 19 -17.01 6.75 -1.46
C GLY A 19 -16.83 8.01 -2.33
N SER A 20 -15.70 8.72 -2.18
CA SER A 20 -15.28 9.73 -3.16
C SER A 20 -14.82 9.10 -4.47
N SER A 21 -15.09 9.76 -5.60
CA SER A 21 -14.49 9.41 -6.90
C SER A 21 -13.02 9.85 -7.00
N ASP A 22 -12.50 10.56 -5.99
CA ASP A 22 -11.10 10.98 -5.92
C ASP A 22 -10.21 9.77 -5.61
N THR A 23 -9.45 9.35 -6.62
CA THR A 23 -8.49 8.24 -6.56
C THR A 23 -7.07 8.73 -6.29
N THR A 24 -6.87 9.93 -5.76
CA THR A 24 -5.54 10.49 -5.48
C THR A 24 -5.12 10.31 -4.03
N ALA A 25 -3.81 10.27 -3.82
CA ALA A 25 -3.15 10.39 -2.54
C ALA A 25 -2.20 11.60 -2.59
N ILE A 26 -2.24 12.43 -1.54
CA ILE A 26 -1.43 13.64 -1.40
C ILE A 26 -0.44 13.41 -0.26
N LYS A 27 0.85 13.31 -0.60
CA LYS A 27 1.95 13.27 0.36
C LYS A 27 2.42 14.71 0.60
N ARG A 28 2.40 15.15 1.85
CA ARG A 28 2.81 16.49 2.29
C ARG A 28 4.23 16.46 2.85
N GLU A 29 5.03 17.46 2.49
CA GLU A 29 6.38 17.66 3.03
C GLU A 29 6.31 18.40 4.37
N ASP A 30 5.60 17.81 5.33
CA ASP A 30 5.41 18.34 6.69
C ASP A 30 6.08 17.47 7.77
N GLY A 31 7.12 16.73 7.36
CA GLY A 31 7.93 15.87 8.20
C GLY A 31 9.26 16.48 8.65
N GLY A 32 10.25 15.60 8.90
CA GLY A 32 11.59 15.98 9.33
C GLY A 32 12.43 16.65 8.23
N PRO A 33 13.48 17.40 8.61
CA PRO A 33 14.33 18.13 7.67
C PRO A 33 15.13 17.20 6.74
N GLY A 34 15.50 17.70 5.56
CA GLY A 34 16.38 17.00 4.62
C GLY A 34 15.69 16.01 3.68
N ARG A 35 14.35 16.01 3.63
CA ARG A 35 13.58 15.26 2.63
C ARG A 35 13.13 16.21 1.52
N SER A 36 13.04 15.68 0.30
CA SER A 36 12.66 16.43 -0.89
C SER A 36 11.61 15.65 -1.66
N LEU A 37 10.33 16.05 -1.54
CA LEU A 37 9.26 15.51 -2.37
C LEU A 37 9.45 15.83 -3.85
N HIS A 38 10.24 16.85 -4.17
CA HIS A 38 10.62 17.13 -5.55
C HIS A 38 11.54 16.05 -6.11
N ASN A 39 12.50 15.57 -5.31
CA ASN A 39 13.31 14.41 -5.68
C ASN A 39 12.45 13.15 -5.82
N ASP A 40 11.56 12.86 -4.85
CA ASP A 40 10.62 11.74 -4.94
C ASP A 40 9.79 11.80 -6.24
N TYR A 41 9.26 12.98 -6.59
CA TYR A 41 8.52 13.23 -7.83
C TYR A 41 9.36 12.91 -9.07
N THR A 42 10.58 13.43 -9.12
CA THR A 42 11.48 13.27 -10.28
C THR A 42 11.84 11.79 -10.47
N MET A 43 12.26 11.10 -9.42
CA MET A 43 12.58 9.67 -9.47
C MET A 43 11.37 8.83 -9.87
N HIS A 44 10.18 9.14 -9.35
CA HIS A 44 8.96 8.43 -9.70
C HIS A 44 8.58 8.60 -11.19
N LYS A 45 8.76 9.81 -11.75
CA LYS A 45 8.53 10.06 -13.18
C LYS A 45 9.49 9.29 -14.07
N GLU A 46 10.77 9.22 -13.70
CA GLU A 46 11.78 8.40 -14.41
C GLU A 46 11.43 6.91 -14.38
N ILE A 47 11.07 6.39 -13.20
CA ILE A 47 10.63 4.99 -13.06
C ILE A 47 9.42 4.71 -13.96
N LEU A 48 8.40 5.58 -13.95
CA LEU A 48 7.23 5.43 -14.82
C LEU A 48 7.60 5.42 -16.30
N TYR A 49 8.46 6.34 -16.73
CA TYR A 49 8.91 6.45 -18.11
C TYR A 49 9.61 5.16 -18.59
N HIS A 50 10.49 4.58 -17.76
CA HIS A 50 11.27 3.41 -18.13
C HIS A 50 10.56 2.06 -17.93
N LEU A 51 9.67 1.93 -16.94
CA LEU A 51 9.14 0.62 -16.52
C LEU A 51 7.72 0.30 -16.99
N VAL A 52 6.84 1.30 -17.17
CA VAL A 52 5.45 1.08 -17.60
C VAL A 52 5.34 0.18 -18.85
N PRO A 53 6.26 0.22 -19.84
CA PRO A 53 6.17 -0.65 -21.01
C PRO A 53 6.66 -2.09 -20.82
N SER A 54 7.31 -2.43 -19.69
CA SER A 54 8.28 -3.54 -19.66
C SER A 54 7.94 -4.75 -18.80
N ILE A 55 7.07 -4.62 -17.79
CA ILE A 55 6.88 -5.69 -16.78
C ILE A 55 5.38 -6.00 -16.61
N PRO A 56 4.90 -7.15 -17.14
CA PRO A 56 3.56 -7.64 -16.86
C PRO A 56 3.31 -7.77 -15.35
N HIS A 57 2.07 -7.54 -14.92
CA HIS A 57 1.63 -7.61 -13.51
C HIS A 57 2.17 -6.53 -12.56
N LEU A 58 3.21 -5.78 -12.94
CA LEU A 58 3.66 -4.64 -12.16
C LEU A 58 2.75 -3.44 -12.42
N ARG A 59 2.29 -2.79 -11.35
CA ARG A 59 1.62 -1.50 -11.40
C ARG A 59 2.38 -0.50 -10.57
N ILE A 60 2.67 0.63 -11.18
CA ILE A 60 3.28 1.79 -10.53
C ILE A 60 2.19 2.86 -10.46
N PRO A 61 1.86 3.40 -9.28
CA PRO A 61 0.86 4.46 -9.16
C PRO A 61 1.19 5.62 -10.08
N VAL A 62 0.20 6.20 -10.75
CA VAL A 62 0.43 7.38 -11.57
C VAL A 62 0.99 8.53 -10.72
N CYS A 63 2.08 9.13 -11.18
CA CYS A 63 2.66 10.33 -10.57
C CYS A 63 2.09 11.57 -11.28
N HIS A 64 1.07 12.19 -10.65
CA HIS A 64 0.29 13.26 -11.28
C HIS A 64 1.05 14.59 -11.30
N GLN A 65 1.42 15.10 -10.11
CA GLN A 65 1.97 16.45 -10.00
C GLN A 65 2.75 16.64 -8.69
N TYR A 66 3.82 17.44 -8.76
CA TYR A 66 4.43 18.07 -7.61
C TYR A 66 3.88 19.49 -7.44
N LEU A 67 3.37 19.80 -6.25
CA LEU A 67 2.92 21.14 -5.86
C LEU A 67 3.98 21.79 -4.99
N SER A 68 4.40 23.00 -5.36
CA SER A 68 5.12 23.86 -4.42
C SER A 68 4.13 24.51 -3.45
N ARG A 69 4.64 25.07 -2.35
CA ARG A 69 3.82 25.85 -1.40
C ARG A 69 3.18 27.13 -2.00
N GLN A 70 3.60 27.57 -3.19
CA GLN A 70 3.04 28.73 -3.90
C GLN A 70 2.11 28.34 -5.06
N ASP A 71 1.88 27.05 -5.29
CA ASP A 71 1.03 26.60 -6.39
C ASP A 71 -0.43 27.08 -6.18
N PRO A 72 -1.06 27.73 -7.18
CA PRO A 72 -2.43 28.22 -7.06
C PRO A 72 -3.48 27.14 -6.75
N LEU A 73 -3.20 25.88 -7.08
CA LEU A 73 -4.10 24.76 -6.76
C LEU A 73 -4.35 24.62 -5.25
N TRP A 74 -3.47 25.17 -4.42
CA TRP A 74 -3.68 25.23 -2.97
C TRP A 74 -4.91 26.03 -2.56
N ASP A 75 -5.38 27.00 -3.34
CA ASP A 75 -6.58 27.78 -3.02
C ASP A 75 -7.81 26.86 -2.90
N GLU A 76 -7.89 25.82 -3.73
CA GLU A 76 -8.96 24.83 -3.71
C GLU A 76 -8.68 23.67 -2.74
N LEU A 77 -7.43 23.21 -2.68
CA LEU A 77 -7.06 22.02 -1.90
C LEU A 77 -7.02 22.29 -0.39
N THR A 78 -6.62 23.50 0.03
CA THR A 78 -6.40 23.83 1.44
C THR A 78 -7.64 23.56 2.30
N LEU A 79 -8.82 23.96 1.80
CA LEU A 79 -10.09 23.79 2.50
C LEU A 79 -10.53 22.32 2.62
N LYS A 80 -9.97 21.42 1.81
CA LYS A 80 -10.27 19.98 1.88
C LYS A 80 -9.52 19.30 3.03
N PHE A 81 -8.47 19.91 3.59
CA PHE A 81 -7.75 19.36 4.75
C PHE A 81 -8.43 19.76 6.07
N PRO A 82 -8.35 18.91 7.12
CA PRO A 82 -8.75 19.32 8.46
C PRO A 82 -7.69 20.26 9.07
N GLN A 83 -8.11 21.10 10.01
CA GLN A 83 -7.19 21.87 10.84
C GLN A 83 -6.28 20.94 11.68
N PRO A 84 -4.99 21.26 11.91
CA PRO A 84 -4.27 22.47 11.50
C PRO A 84 -3.61 22.37 10.10
N PHE A 85 -3.96 21.38 9.28
CA PHE A 85 -3.32 21.12 7.97
C PHE A 85 -3.86 21.99 6.83
N GLN A 86 -4.68 23.00 7.13
CA GLN A 86 -5.17 23.99 6.17
C GLN A 86 -4.10 25.06 5.89
N VAL A 87 -2.91 24.60 5.52
CA VAL A 87 -1.77 25.44 5.14
C VAL A 87 -1.10 24.83 3.92
N PRO A 88 -0.74 25.63 2.90
CA PRO A 88 0.06 25.15 1.78
C PRO A 88 1.43 24.64 2.21
N CYS A 89 1.89 23.56 1.59
CA CYS A 89 3.26 23.07 1.71
C CYS A 89 3.70 22.46 0.38
N ASN A 90 4.95 22.04 0.28
CA ASN A 90 5.33 21.21 -0.86
C ASN A 90 4.59 19.87 -0.74
N SER A 91 4.02 19.38 -1.84
CA SER A 91 3.24 18.14 -1.83
C SER A 91 3.40 17.38 -3.14
N LEU A 92 3.23 16.06 -3.05
CA LEU A 92 3.23 15.14 -4.18
C LEU A 92 1.86 14.50 -4.31
N ILE A 93 1.22 14.68 -5.47
CA ILE A 93 -0.05 14.06 -5.83
C ILE A 93 0.23 12.82 -6.68
N THR A 94 -0.26 11.68 -6.21
CA THR A 94 -0.12 10.37 -6.87
C THR A 94 -1.46 9.65 -6.90
N GLU A 95 -1.58 8.64 -7.75
CA GLU A 95 -2.67 7.67 -7.66
C GLU A 95 -2.63 6.97 -6.29
N ARG A 96 -3.78 6.88 -5.64
CA ARG A 96 -3.95 6.14 -4.40
C ARG A 96 -4.07 4.66 -4.70
N ILE A 97 -3.21 3.86 -4.07
CA ILE A 97 -3.39 2.41 -4.01
C ILE A 97 -4.63 2.10 -3.15
N PRO A 98 -5.66 1.45 -3.71
CA PRO A 98 -6.88 1.15 -2.96
C PRO A 98 -6.57 0.11 -1.86
N PRO A 99 -7.19 0.25 -0.67
CA PRO A 99 -7.08 -0.78 0.35
C PRO A 99 -7.73 -2.09 -0.13
N PHE A 100 -7.36 -3.20 0.50
CA PHE A 100 -8.09 -4.45 0.28
C PHE A 100 -9.57 -4.35 0.73
N PRO A 101 -10.49 -5.09 0.08
CA PRO A 101 -11.90 -5.14 0.48
C PRO A 101 -12.04 -5.61 1.93
N GLN A 102 -13.14 -5.21 2.58
CA GLN A 102 -13.41 -5.55 3.98
C GLN A 102 -13.29 -7.05 4.26
N GLU A 103 -13.82 -7.90 3.38
CA GLU A 103 -13.74 -9.35 3.53
C GLU A 103 -12.30 -9.86 3.59
N VAL A 104 -11.41 -9.33 2.74
CA VAL A 104 -9.99 -9.71 2.73
C VAL A 104 -9.30 -9.19 3.99
N ARG A 105 -9.60 -7.95 4.42
CA ARG A 105 -9.07 -7.36 5.66
C ARG A 105 -9.47 -8.18 6.88
N GLU A 106 -10.74 -8.58 6.98
CA GLU A 106 -11.25 -9.39 8.08
C GLU A 106 -10.64 -10.79 8.09
N ARG A 107 -10.46 -11.44 6.93
CA ARG A 107 -9.74 -12.71 6.84
C ARG A 107 -8.30 -12.60 7.35
N ILE A 108 -7.57 -11.55 6.97
CA ILE A 108 -6.20 -11.30 7.49
C ILE A 108 -6.22 -11.15 9.02
N ILE A 109 -7.21 -10.42 9.56
CA ILE A 109 -7.38 -10.25 11.01
C ILE A 109 -7.69 -11.60 11.68
N ASP A 110 -8.62 -12.36 11.13
CA ASP A 110 -9.06 -13.62 11.74
C ASP A 110 -7.95 -14.67 11.77
N GLU A 111 -7.09 -14.70 10.75
CA GLU A 111 -5.95 -15.63 10.66
C GLU A 111 -4.75 -15.20 11.50
N TYR A 112 -4.43 -13.90 11.55
CA TYR A 112 -3.11 -13.44 12.06
C TYR A 112 -3.14 -12.47 13.23
N CYS A 113 -4.30 -11.89 13.56
CA CYS A 113 -4.41 -11.00 14.71
C CYS A 113 -4.63 -11.81 15.99
N PRO A 114 -3.95 -11.49 17.11
CA PRO A 114 -4.28 -12.05 18.42
C PRO A 114 -5.77 -11.88 18.74
N ASN A 115 -6.39 -12.90 19.32
CA ASN A 115 -7.84 -12.96 19.52
C ASN A 115 -8.37 -11.74 20.32
N GLU A 116 -7.58 -11.25 21.26
CA GLU A 116 -7.91 -10.12 22.14
C GLU A 116 -7.98 -8.79 21.36
N LEU A 117 -7.30 -8.70 20.21
CA LEU A 117 -7.21 -7.50 19.39
C LEU A 117 -8.14 -7.54 18.16
N LYS A 118 -8.72 -8.69 17.81
CA LYS A 118 -9.54 -8.82 16.58
C LYS A 118 -10.67 -7.79 16.52
N ALA A 119 -11.46 -7.66 17.59
CA ALA A 119 -12.60 -6.75 17.62
C ALA A 119 -12.17 -5.27 17.51
N SER A 120 -11.07 -4.88 18.17
CA SER A 120 -10.57 -3.51 18.10
C SER A 120 -10.00 -3.17 16.73
N ILE A 121 -9.25 -4.10 16.10
CA ILE A 121 -8.71 -3.90 14.76
C ILE A 121 -9.81 -3.90 13.69
N LYS A 122 -10.85 -4.74 13.81
CA LYS A 122 -12.00 -4.72 12.87
C LYS A 122 -12.77 -3.41 12.90
N SER A 123 -12.85 -2.76 14.07
CA SER A 123 -13.55 -1.48 14.26
C SER A 123 -12.64 -0.24 14.09
N SER A 124 -11.33 -0.44 13.94
CA SER A 124 -10.35 0.62 13.79
C SER A 124 -10.40 1.28 12.41
N GLU A 125 -10.65 2.60 12.37
CA GLU A 125 -10.66 3.35 11.11
C GLU A 125 -9.28 3.38 10.40
N PRO A 126 -8.15 3.62 11.09
CA PRO A 126 -6.84 3.54 10.44
C PRO A 126 -6.55 2.19 9.76
N ASP A 127 -7.07 1.08 10.30
CA ASP A 127 -6.88 -0.26 9.74
C ASP A 127 -7.76 -0.54 8.51
N ARG A 128 -8.64 0.41 8.13
CA ARG A 128 -9.34 0.41 6.83
C ARG A 128 -8.43 0.76 5.66
N ASP A 129 -7.24 1.32 5.91
CA ASP A 129 -6.28 1.66 4.86
C ASP A 129 -5.51 0.47 4.29
N CYS A 130 -5.50 -0.67 5.00
CA CYS A 130 -4.85 -1.94 4.66
C CYS A 130 -3.97 -1.96 3.40
N LEU A 131 -2.66 -1.82 3.60
CA LEU A 131 -1.63 -1.99 2.56
C LEU A 131 -0.77 -3.18 2.94
N VAL A 132 -0.82 -4.24 2.15
CA VAL A 132 -0.07 -5.49 2.43
C VAL A 132 1.29 -5.42 1.74
N ARG A 133 2.37 -5.53 2.51
CA ARG A 133 3.76 -5.50 2.03
C ARG A 133 4.35 -6.90 2.06
N PRO A 134 4.67 -7.52 0.91
CA PRO A 134 5.30 -8.83 0.89
C PRO A 134 6.78 -8.72 1.28
N TYR A 135 7.19 -9.49 2.29
CA TYR A 135 8.58 -9.59 2.75
C TYR A 135 9.13 -10.99 2.50
N LEU A 136 9.89 -11.15 1.43
CA LEU A 136 10.38 -12.45 0.97
C LEU A 136 11.70 -12.88 1.65
N GLY A 137 12.46 -11.92 2.20
CA GLY A 137 13.80 -12.17 2.76
C GLY A 137 13.83 -12.63 4.21
N ARG A 138 12.68 -12.74 4.89
CA ARG A 138 12.62 -13.08 6.31
C ARG A 138 11.46 -14.01 6.61
N ARG A 139 11.76 -15.15 7.22
CA ARG A 139 10.78 -15.98 7.93
C ARG A 139 10.66 -15.47 9.36
N ARG A 140 9.42 -15.37 9.87
CA ARG A 140 9.23 -15.12 11.30
C ARG A 140 9.58 -16.38 12.07
N LEU A 141 10.32 -16.21 13.16
CA LEU A 141 10.56 -17.32 14.09
C LEU A 141 9.22 -17.69 14.74
N PRO A 142 8.93 -18.99 14.94
CA PRO A 142 7.78 -19.39 15.75
C PRO A 142 7.86 -18.68 17.11
N PRO A 143 6.71 -18.33 17.72
CA PRO A 143 6.71 -17.96 19.13
C PRO A 143 7.44 -19.06 19.88
N ARG A 144 8.52 -18.73 20.60
CA ARG A 144 9.20 -19.73 21.44
C ARG A 144 8.14 -20.27 22.39
N THR A 145 7.85 -21.57 22.29
CA THR A 145 7.14 -22.34 23.29
C THR A 145 8.04 -22.43 24.52
N SER A 146 8.18 -21.33 25.26
CA SER A 146 8.87 -21.32 26.52
C SER A 146 8.13 -20.39 27.47
N GLU A 147 7.49 -21.01 28.46
CA GLU A 147 6.84 -20.44 29.64
C GLU A 147 7.80 -19.59 30.52
N THR A 148 8.95 -19.16 30.01
CA THR A 148 10.03 -18.51 30.75
C THR A 148 10.65 -17.30 30.04
N SER A 149 10.06 -16.79 28.97
CA SER A 149 10.50 -15.53 28.34
C SER A 149 9.58 -14.39 28.75
N GLY A 150 10.03 -13.57 29.70
CA GLY A 150 9.30 -12.43 30.24
C GLY A 150 8.72 -11.51 29.16
N LYS A 151 7.52 -10.98 29.46
CA LYS A 151 6.82 -9.90 28.75
C LYS A 151 7.03 -9.95 27.24
N THR A 152 6.27 -10.81 26.56
CA THR A 152 6.12 -10.78 25.10
C THR A 152 5.98 -9.32 24.67
N ARG A 153 7.02 -8.76 24.03
CA ARG A 153 6.99 -7.39 23.51
C ARG A 153 5.71 -7.29 22.70
N PHE A 154 4.75 -6.48 23.17
CA PHE A 154 3.54 -6.15 22.42
C PHE A 154 3.98 -5.81 21.00
N GLN A 155 3.71 -6.71 20.05
CA GLN A 155 3.83 -6.39 18.64
C GLN A 155 2.48 -5.76 18.29
N PRO A 156 2.41 -4.44 18.08
CA PRO A 156 1.16 -3.83 17.67
C PRO A 156 0.75 -4.45 16.33
N PHE A 157 -0.41 -5.11 16.30
CA PHE A 157 -1.01 -5.56 15.05
C PHE A 157 -1.68 -4.36 14.40
N SER A 158 -1.34 -4.06 13.14
CA SER A 158 -2.04 -3.06 12.35
C SER A 158 -2.06 -3.49 10.90
N LEU A 159 -3.17 -3.23 10.22
CA LEU A 159 -3.31 -3.40 8.79
C LEU A 159 -2.67 -2.26 7.99
N ARG A 160 -2.39 -1.11 8.62
CA ARG A 160 -1.66 -0.01 7.97
C ARG A 160 -0.21 -0.44 7.75
N ASN A 161 0.19 -0.60 6.49
CA ASN A 161 1.49 -1.16 6.09
C ASN A 161 1.76 -2.57 6.66
N TYR A 162 0.76 -3.45 6.58
CA TYR A 162 0.81 -4.81 7.09
C TYR A 162 1.95 -5.65 6.48
N PRO A 163 2.92 -6.11 7.28
CA PRO A 163 4.05 -6.88 6.76
C PRO A 163 3.70 -8.38 6.62
N LEU A 164 3.51 -8.83 5.38
CA LEU A 164 3.25 -10.22 5.04
C LEU A 164 4.56 -10.95 4.71
N HIS A 165 5.10 -11.66 5.70
CA HIS A 165 6.37 -12.39 5.58
C HIS A 165 6.21 -13.69 4.80
N ILE A 166 7.31 -14.21 4.24
CA ILE A 166 7.31 -15.37 3.35
C ILE A 166 6.62 -16.61 3.95
N ASP A 167 6.73 -16.83 5.27
CA ASP A 167 6.00 -17.91 5.96
C ASP A 167 4.49 -17.82 5.73
N ARG A 168 3.92 -16.62 5.79
CA ARG A 168 2.48 -16.43 5.57
C ARG A 168 2.10 -16.35 4.12
N ILE A 169 2.99 -15.89 3.25
CA ILE A 169 2.76 -15.97 1.81
C ILE A 169 2.57 -17.44 1.40
N GLU A 170 3.42 -18.33 1.92
CA GLU A 170 3.31 -19.78 1.71
C GLU A 170 2.07 -20.38 2.38
N ASP A 171 1.78 -20.03 3.64
CA ASP A 171 0.58 -20.51 4.35
C ASP A 171 -0.73 -20.14 3.59
N LEU A 172 -0.78 -18.95 2.99
CA LEU A 172 -1.91 -18.48 2.20
C LEU A 172 -1.99 -19.08 0.79
N GLY A 173 -1.01 -19.92 0.41
CA GLY A 173 -0.90 -20.50 -0.92
C GLY A 173 -0.64 -19.45 -2.01
N LEU A 174 0.01 -18.33 -1.67
CA LEU A 174 0.43 -17.33 -2.65
C LEU A 174 1.75 -17.76 -3.30
N ASP A 175 1.96 -17.40 -4.56
CA ASP A 175 3.18 -17.75 -5.30
C ASP A 175 4.34 -16.82 -4.93
N SER A 176 5.09 -17.21 -3.89
CA SER A 176 6.29 -16.49 -3.42
C SER A 176 7.37 -16.40 -4.49
N THR A 177 7.48 -17.41 -5.37
CA THR A 177 8.48 -17.44 -6.45
C THR A 177 8.14 -16.43 -7.54
N LEU A 178 6.87 -16.35 -7.94
CA LEU A 178 6.39 -15.34 -8.88
C LEU A 178 6.63 -13.93 -8.34
N TYR A 179 6.26 -13.66 -7.08
CA TYR A 179 6.52 -12.36 -6.46
C TYR A 179 8.00 -12.02 -6.41
N ALA A 180 8.86 -12.98 -6.04
CA ALA A 180 10.31 -12.77 -6.04
C ALA A 180 10.83 -12.40 -7.44
N LYS A 181 10.37 -13.10 -8.49
CA LYS A 181 10.75 -12.81 -9.88
C LYS A 181 10.32 -11.41 -10.31
N ILE A 182 9.07 -11.02 -10.03
CA ILE A 182 8.56 -9.68 -10.36
C ILE A 182 9.35 -8.60 -9.63
N MET A 183 9.58 -8.75 -8.33
CA MET A 183 10.36 -7.80 -7.53
C MET A 183 11.81 -7.69 -8.04
N ALA A 184 12.48 -8.81 -8.29
CA ALA A 184 13.84 -8.85 -8.81
C ALA A 184 13.94 -8.20 -10.21
N HIS A 185 13.04 -8.54 -11.13
CA HIS A 185 12.99 -7.92 -12.46
C HIS A 185 12.75 -6.42 -12.36
N THR A 186 11.84 -5.99 -11.48
CA THR A 186 11.53 -4.58 -11.26
C THR A 186 12.76 -3.83 -10.77
N LEU A 187 13.39 -4.29 -9.68
CA LEU A 187 14.59 -3.66 -9.13
C LEU A 187 15.74 -3.61 -10.15
N ALA A 188 15.95 -4.69 -10.91
CA ALA A 188 16.96 -4.71 -11.96
C ALA A 188 16.67 -3.66 -13.06
N ASN A 189 15.42 -3.49 -13.49
CA ASN A 189 15.07 -2.47 -14.48
C ASN A 189 15.23 -1.05 -13.92
N ILE A 190 14.85 -0.80 -12.66
CA ILE A 190 15.04 0.50 -12.02
C ILE A 190 16.52 0.85 -11.97
N TYR A 191 17.37 -0.10 -11.55
CA TYR A 191 18.80 0.11 -11.48
C TYR A 191 19.45 0.29 -12.85
N TRP A 192 19.26 -0.66 -13.76
CA TRP A 192 20.00 -0.70 -15.03
C TRP A 192 19.41 0.19 -16.13
N LYS A 193 18.09 0.40 -16.17
CA LYS A 193 17.44 1.21 -17.21
C LYS A 193 17.17 2.65 -16.76
N ALA A 194 16.66 2.82 -15.55
CA ALA A 194 16.34 4.15 -15.03
C ALA A 194 17.53 4.81 -14.30
N ASN A 195 18.62 4.06 -14.05
CA ASN A 195 19.82 4.54 -13.34
C ASN A 195 19.49 5.08 -11.93
N ILE A 196 18.58 4.40 -11.23
CA ILE A 196 18.12 4.76 -9.88
C ILE A 196 18.49 3.61 -8.92
N ASP A 197 19.03 3.93 -7.75
CA ASP A 197 19.50 2.96 -6.76
C ASP A 197 18.40 2.09 -6.13
N ALA A 198 17.13 2.43 -6.39
CA ALA A 198 15.94 1.81 -5.84
C ALA A 198 15.86 1.83 -4.31
N ASN A 199 16.60 2.72 -3.66
CA ASN A 199 16.57 2.85 -2.21
C ASN A 199 15.18 3.32 -1.74
N ASP A 200 14.70 2.74 -0.64
CA ASP A 200 13.39 3.03 -0.05
C ASP A 200 12.18 2.75 -0.98
N ILE A 201 12.35 1.92 -2.02
CA ILE A 201 11.22 1.44 -2.84
C ILE A 201 10.42 0.39 -2.06
N GLU A 202 9.11 0.55 -2.11
CA GLU A 202 8.17 -0.33 -1.43
C GLU A 202 7.30 -1.10 -2.42
N PHE A 203 7.30 -2.43 -2.28
CA PHE A 203 6.37 -3.29 -2.99
C PHE A 203 5.14 -3.55 -2.11
N VAL A 204 3.96 -3.50 -2.72
CA VAL A 204 2.69 -3.80 -2.05
C VAL A 204 1.83 -4.71 -2.91
N LEU A 205 1.00 -5.52 -2.25
CA LEU A 205 -0.12 -6.20 -2.88
C LEU A 205 -1.35 -5.29 -2.79
N ALA A 206 -2.10 -5.20 -3.86
CA ALA A 206 -3.28 -4.35 -3.94
C ALA A 206 -4.39 -5.00 -4.76
N SER A 207 -5.61 -4.54 -4.54
CA SER A 207 -6.73 -4.87 -5.41
C SER A 207 -6.46 -4.37 -6.83
N PRO A 208 -6.85 -5.11 -7.88
CA PRO A 208 -6.69 -4.64 -9.25
C PRO A 208 -7.54 -3.38 -9.47
N SER A 209 -7.03 -2.47 -10.32
CA SER A 209 -7.85 -1.36 -10.80
C SER A 209 -8.99 -1.88 -11.69
N SER A 210 -10.10 -1.14 -11.78
CA SER A 210 -11.25 -1.52 -12.62
C SER A 210 -10.89 -1.70 -14.10
N ASN A 211 -9.77 -1.08 -14.53
CA ASN A 211 -9.33 -1.05 -15.92
C ASN A 211 -8.16 -2.00 -16.18
N ALA A 212 -7.72 -2.80 -15.20
CA ALA A 212 -6.62 -3.74 -15.38
C ALA A 212 -7.06 -4.92 -16.27
N PRO A 213 -6.30 -5.26 -17.34
CA PRO A 213 -6.54 -6.46 -18.12
C PRO A 213 -6.47 -7.70 -17.22
N SER A 214 -7.38 -8.67 -17.41
CA SER A 214 -7.38 -9.88 -16.58
C SER A 214 -6.08 -10.69 -16.70
N SER A 215 -5.32 -10.55 -17.79
CA SER A 215 -4.00 -11.16 -17.97
C SER A 215 -2.98 -10.63 -16.96
N ASP A 216 -3.14 -9.40 -16.48
CA ASP A 216 -2.15 -8.73 -15.63
C ASP A 216 -2.45 -8.95 -14.14
N ILE A 217 -3.56 -9.59 -13.80
CA ILE A 217 -4.02 -9.79 -12.43
C ILE A 217 -3.52 -11.14 -11.91
N ILE A 218 -2.68 -11.11 -10.88
CA ILE A 218 -2.30 -12.30 -10.13
C ILE A 218 -3.48 -12.70 -9.23
N ARG A 219 -4.06 -13.87 -9.49
CA ARG A 219 -5.24 -14.35 -8.75
C ARG A 219 -4.82 -15.07 -7.47
N SER A 220 -5.57 -14.84 -6.41
CA SER A 220 -5.43 -15.51 -5.13
C SER A 220 -6.80 -15.89 -4.59
N LYS A 221 -6.94 -17.13 -4.11
CA LYS A 221 -8.14 -17.57 -3.39
C LYS A 221 -8.34 -16.81 -2.08
N PHE A 222 -7.26 -16.30 -1.49
CA PHE A 222 -7.30 -15.59 -0.23
C PHE A 222 -7.51 -14.09 -0.43
N LEU A 223 -6.68 -13.45 -1.26
CA LEU A 223 -6.67 -12.00 -1.46
C LEU A 223 -7.64 -11.50 -2.56
N GLY A 224 -8.28 -12.39 -3.32
CA GLY A 224 -8.94 -12.04 -4.58
C GLY A 224 -10.25 -12.76 -4.87
N VAL A 225 -11.11 -12.98 -3.87
CA VAL A 225 -12.50 -13.39 -4.13
C VAL A 225 -13.40 -12.16 -4.01
N LYS A 226 -14.08 -11.81 -5.10
CA LYS A 226 -15.26 -10.95 -5.06
C LYS A 226 -16.43 -11.85 -4.67
N LEU A 227 -16.78 -11.95 -3.38
CA LEU A 227 -18.05 -12.60 -3.01
C LEU A 227 -19.18 -11.67 -3.47
N GLY A 228 -19.99 -12.16 -4.40
CA GLY A 228 -21.11 -11.39 -4.95
C GLY A 228 -21.23 -11.47 -6.47
N GLN A 229 -21.34 -12.70 -7.00
CA GLN A 229 -22.28 -13.08 -8.06
C GLN A 229 -22.17 -14.60 -8.20
N SER A 230 -22.87 -15.32 -7.32
CA SER A 230 -23.31 -16.68 -7.61
C SER A 230 -24.31 -16.57 -8.76
N GLN A 231 -23.84 -16.75 -10.00
CA GLN A 231 -24.75 -17.22 -11.04
C GLN A 231 -25.09 -18.68 -10.70
N PRO A 232 -26.38 -19.04 -10.58
CA PRO A 232 -26.76 -20.42 -10.37
C PRO A 232 -26.28 -21.23 -11.58
N ILE A 233 -25.71 -22.40 -11.29
CA ILE A 233 -25.49 -23.43 -12.29
C ILE A 233 -26.88 -23.87 -12.74
N GLU A 234 -27.32 -23.40 -13.90
CA GLU A 234 -28.38 -24.06 -14.63
C GLU A 234 -27.82 -25.38 -15.14
N ALA A 235 -28.32 -26.46 -14.56
CA ALA A 235 -28.15 -27.80 -15.11
C ALA A 235 -28.98 -27.91 -16.39
N ALA A 236 -28.31 -28.25 -17.50
CA ALA A 236 -28.90 -28.86 -18.67
C ALA A 236 -28.11 -30.12 -19.01
#